data_AF-A0A9R0NTT1-F1
#
_entry.id   AF-A0A9R0NTT1-F1
#
_cell.length_a   1.000
_cell.length_b   1.000
_cell.length_c   1.000
_cell.angle_alpha   90.00
_cell.angle_beta   90.00
_cell.angle_gamma   90.00
#
_symmetry.space_group_name_H-M   'P 1'
#
loop_
_entity.id
_entity.type
_entity.pdbx_description
1 polymer ?
#
loop_
_entity_poly.entity_id
_entity_poly.type
_entity_poly.pdbx_seq_one_letter_code
_entity_poly.pdbx_strand_id
1 'polypeptide(L)' 'MAKPTPLQFRNLLVALVAAAGFVWSIVTGLPWWVSTIVGCACVLSLASAYLNRPGANG' A
#
# COMPACT_ATOMS: atom_id res chain seq x y z
N MET A 1 13.70 -12.34 -15.10
CA MET A 1 12.89 -11.53 -14.16
C MET A 1 12.24 -10.40 -14.95
N ALA A 2 10.93 -10.50 -15.26
CA ALA A 2 10.23 -9.43 -15.97
C ALA A 2 10.29 -8.16 -15.12
N LYS A 3 10.67 -7.03 -15.73
CA LYS A 3 10.85 -5.76 -15.02
C LYS A 3 9.50 -5.36 -14.37
N PRO A 4 9.46 -5.06 -13.06
CA PRO A 4 8.24 -4.55 -12.43
C PRO A 4 7.72 -3.35 -13.20
N THR A 5 6.42 -3.29 -13.43
CA THR A 5 5.83 -2.14 -14.12
C THR A 5 5.98 -0.89 -13.25
N PRO A 6 6.17 0.31 -13.84
CA PRO A 6 6.28 1.56 -13.07
C PRO A 6 5.09 1.76 -12.11
N LEU A 7 3.90 1.31 -12.50
CA LEU A 7 2.68 1.35 -11.70
C LEU A 7 2.74 0.43 -10.48
N GLN A 8 3.19 -0.82 -10.66
CA GLN A 8 3.37 -1.77 -9.56
C GLN A 8 4.38 -1.24 -8.53
N PHE A 9 5.50 -0.69 -9.01
CA PHE A 9 6.52 -0.12 -8.13
C PHE A 9 5.99 1.07 -7.31
N ARG A 10 5.26 1.99 -7.95
CA ARG A 10 4.61 3.12 -7.25
C ARG A 10 3.67 2.63 -6.16
N ASN A 11 2.81 1.66 -6.46
CA ASN A 11 1.83 1.17 -5.48
C ASN A 11 2.48 0.42 -4.31
N LEU A 12 3.60 -0.26 -4.55
CA LEU A 12 4.43 -0.84 -3.48
C LEU A 12 5.03 0.23 -2.57
N LEU A 13 5.53 1.34 -3.14
CA LEU A 13 6.02 2.47 -2.35
C LEU A 13 4.91 3.11 -1.53
N VAL A 14 3.73 3.32 -2.12
CA VAL A 14 2.58 3.87 -1.39
C VAL A 14 2.14 2.93 -0.26
N ALA A 15 2.14 1.61 -0.49
CA ALA A 15 1.82 0.64 0.55
C ALA A 15 2.84 0.68 1.70
N LEU A 16 4.13 0.82 1.42
CA LEU A 16 5.17 0.98 2.45
C LEU A 16 4.97 2.26 3.27
N VAL A 17 4.73 3.39 2.60
CA VAL A 17 4.47 4.67 3.27
C VAL A 17 3.20 4.61 4.12
N ALA A 18 2.13 4.01 3.60
CA ALA A 18 0.89 3.82 4.34
C ALA A 18 1.08 2.89 5.54
N ALA A 19 1.84 1.80 5.41
CA ALA A 19 2.17 0.93 6.54
C ALA A 19 2.95 1.68 7.64
N ALA A 20 3.95 2.49 7.26
CA ALA A 20 4.67 3.33 8.21
C ALA A 20 3.75 4.37 8.87
N GLY A 21 2.88 5.01 8.09
CA GLY A 21 1.88 5.95 8.59
C GLY A 21 0.88 5.32 9.55
N PHE A 22 0.48 4.07 9.31
CA PHE A 22 -0.41 3.31 10.18
C PHE A 22 0.23 2.98 11.53
N VAL A 23 1.48 2.52 11.51
CA VAL A 23 2.22 2.28 12.76
C VAL A 23 2.43 3.59 13.51
N TRP A 24 2.80 4.66 12.80
CA TRP A 24 2.95 5.99 13.39
C TRP A 24 1.65 6.49 14.03
N SER A 25 0.50 6.33 13.37
CA SER A 25 -0.79 6.78 13.89
C SER A 25 -1.20 6.03 15.16
N ILE A 26 -0.88 4.75 15.27
CA ILE A 26 -1.09 3.96 16.48
C ILE A 26 -0.16 4.45 17.61
N VAL A 27 1.14 4.58 17.33
CA VAL A 27 2.15 4.97 18.34
C VAL A 27 1.88 6.37 18.90
N THR A 28 1.42 7.29 18.06
CA THR A 28 1.11 8.68 18.47
C THR A 28 -0.28 8.85 19.07
N GLY A 29 -1.10 7.79 19.12
CA GLY A 29 -2.44 7.86 19.69
C GLY A 29 -3.40 8.73 18.88
N LEU A 30 -3.23 8.78 17.55
CA LEU A 30 -4.17 9.49 16.68
C LEU A 30 -5.58 8.87 16.75
N PRO A 31 -6.62 9.63 16.37
CA PRO A 31 -7.97 9.11 16.31
C PRO A 31 -8.04 7.80 15.51
N TRP A 32 -8.79 6.83 16.02
CA TRP A 32 -8.86 5.47 15.43
C TRP A 32 -9.27 5.46 13.95
N TRP A 33 -10.07 6.45 13.51
CA TRP A 33 -10.48 6.60 12.12
C TRP A 33 -9.32 6.97 11.20
N VAL A 34 -8.29 7.69 11.69
CA VAL A 34 -7.08 8.02 10.91
C VAL A 34 -6.31 6.74 10.61
N SER A 35 -6.06 5.92 11.62
CA SER A 35 -5.41 4.61 11.46
C SER A 35 -6.20 3.73 10.51
N THR A 36 -7.54 3.74 10.58
CA THR A 36 -8.39 2.96 9.68
C THR A 36 -8.23 3.41 8.21
N ILE A 37 -8.25 4.72 7.94
CA ILE A 37 -8.08 5.26 6.58
C ILE A 37 -6.70 4.90 6.03
N VAL A 38 -5.65 5.08 6.82
CA VAL A 38 -4.27 4.78 6.40
C VAL A 38 -4.08 3.27 6.19
N GLY A 39 -4.68 2.44 7.05
CA GLY A 39 -4.71 0.99 6.88
C GLY A 39 -5.42 0.57 5.58
N CYS A 40 -6.58 1.14 5.28
CA CYS A 40 -7.29 0.90 4.01
C CYS A 40 -6.44 1.30 2.80
N ALA A 41 -5.77 2.46 2.84
CA ALA A 41 -4.88 2.90 1.78
C ALA A 41 -3.71 1.93 1.55
N CYS A 42 -3.16 1.36 2.63
CA CYS A 42 -2.13 0.32 2.56
C CYS A 42 -2.65 -0.93 1.83
N VAL A 43 -3.78 -1.49 2.27
CA VAL A 43 -4.37 -2.70 1.68
C VAL A 43 -4.72 -2.50 0.21
N LEU A 44 -5.37 -1.38 -0.13
CA LEU A 44 -5.77 -1.08 -1.52
C LEU A 44 -4.57 -0.90 -2.44
N SER A 45 -3.50 -0.25 -1.96
CA SER A 45 -2.26 -0.10 -2.73
C SER A 45 -1.59 -1.44 -2.98
N LEU A 46 -1.57 -2.31 -1.96
CA LEU A 46 -0.97 -3.64 -2.04
C LEU A 46 -1.79 -4.57 -2.97
N ALA A 47 -3.12 -4.53 -2.87
CA ALA A 47 -4.02 -5.23 -3.79
C ALA A 47 -3.84 -4.75 -5.23
N SER A 48 -3.75 -3.44 -5.44
CA SER A 48 -3.51 -2.88 -6.77
C SER A 48 -2.15 -3.29 -7.34
N ALA A 49 -1.08 -3.30 -6.52
CA ALA A 49 0.23 -3.80 -6.94
C ALA A 49 0.17 -5.29 -7.32
N TYR A 50 -0.58 -6.09 -6.57
CA TYR A 50 -0.76 -7.52 -6.85
C TYR A 50 -1.53 -7.77 -8.15
N LEU A 51 -2.60 -7.02 -8.40
CA LEU A 51 -3.41 -7.14 -9.63
C LEU A 51 -2.67 -6.63 -10.88
N ASN A 52 -1.76 -5.66 -10.74
CA ASN A 52 -0.97 -5.09 -11.84
C ASN A 52 0.41 -5.75 -12.02
N ARG A 53 0.64 -6.92 -11.40
CA ARG A 53 1.89 -7.65 -11.57
C ARG A 53 2.03 -8.20 -13.00
N PRO A 54 3.25 -8.30 -13.54
CA PRO A 54 3.50 -8.95 -14.83
C PRO A 54 2.86 -10.34 -14.89
N GLY A 55 2.03 -10.59 -15.91
CA GLY A 55 1.34 -11.86 -16.10
C GLY A 55 0.01 -12.04 -15.37
N ALA A 56 -0.58 -10.98 -14.78
CA ALA A 56 -1.92 -11.06 -14.17
C ALA A 56 -3.07 -11.09 -15.19
N ASN A 57 -2.87 -10.56 -16.41
CA ASN A 57 -3.86 -10.53 -17.50
C ASN A 57 -3.52 -11.53 -18.63
N GLY A 58 -2.90 -12.66 -18.28
CA GLY A 58 -2.54 -13.72 -19.23
C GLY A 58 -3.73 -14.59 -19.62
#